data_AF-A0A136Q5Z3-F1
#
_entry.id   AF-A0A136Q5Z3-F1
#
_cell.length_a   1.000
_cell.length_b   1.000
_cell.length_c   1.000
_cell.angle_alpha   90.00
_cell.angle_beta   90.00
_cell.angle_gamma   90.00
#
_symmetry.space_group_name_H-M   'P 1'
#
loop_
_entity.id
_entity.type
_entity.pdbx_description
1 polymer ?
#
loop_
_entity_poly.entity_id
_entity_poly.type
_entity_poly.pdbx_seq_one_letter_code
_entity_poly.pdbx_strand_id
1 'polypeptide(L)'
;MDALSADVQKVTEGTNQSGDDLLLLGTAVSFPMENGENSTALVAGIPIQTLIDILSLDIGETRVYSHIIRNDGTYVIKNADATEEDSDSYFARVLNYGHFGNGTPEEEVQKISEAIEAGEKYSMVAEIKDEIRNTHFTPLGYSDWYLVSVLPYELLHEPISHLLDQRIFTAISGCVIILSVMLLIYYKFFRMSQRQIKLLQETRQEAERANRAKSTFFSSMSHDMRTPMNAIMGMTAIASTHLDNRIQLQDCLKKLPCLASICWG
;
A
#
# COMPACT_ATOMS: atom_id res chain seq x y z
N MET A 1 -22.93 25.55 -57.81
CA MET A 1 -23.37 26.86 -57.27
C MET A 1 -24.65 26.77 -56.43
N ASP A 2 -25.36 25.64 -56.40
CA ASP A 2 -26.62 25.49 -55.64
C ASP A 2 -26.49 24.99 -54.19
N ALA A 3 -25.28 24.95 -53.62
CA ALA A 3 -25.02 24.27 -52.34
C ALA A 3 -25.05 25.17 -51.09
N LEU A 4 -25.28 26.48 -51.23
CA LEU A 4 -25.26 27.46 -50.12
C LEU A 4 -26.65 28.11 -49.98
N SER A 5 -27.64 27.34 -49.53
CA SER A 5 -28.90 27.88 -49.03
C SER A 5 -28.65 28.56 -47.68
N ALA A 6 -29.21 29.76 -47.52
CA ALA A 6 -29.01 30.67 -46.39
C ALA A 6 -29.50 30.10 -45.06
N ASP A 7 -28.66 29.28 -44.39
CA ASP A 7 -28.57 29.14 -42.91
C ASP A 7 -27.54 28.07 -42.48
N VAL A 8 -26.92 27.35 -43.42
CA VAL A 8 -26.10 26.18 -43.09
C VAL A 8 -24.61 26.56 -43.13
N GLN A 9 -23.97 26.63 -41.96
CA GLN A 9 -22.52 26.54 -41.88
C GLN A 9 -22.09 25.18 -42.42
N LYS A 10 -21.17 25.19 -43.39
CA LYS A 10 -20.65 23.98 -44.02
C LYS A 10 -19.17 23.85 -43.77
N VAL A 11 -18.76 22.63 -43.43
CA VAL A 11 -17.37 22.26 -43.21
C VAL A 11 -16.95 21.32 -44.33
N THR A 12 -15.83 21.60 -44.99
CA THR A 12 -15.27 20.73 -46.05
C THR A 12 -13.75 20.76 -46.01
N GLU A 13 -13.12 19.80 -46.66
CA GLU A 13 -11.68 19.75 -46.91
C GLU A 13 -11.34 20.48 -48.22
N GLY A 14 -10.17 21.10 -48.28
CA GLY A 14 -9.60 21.68 -49.51
C GLY A 14 -8.09 21.84 -49.38
N THR A 15 -7.41 22.23 -50.44
CA THR A 15 -5.95 22.42 -50.44
C THR A 15 -5.58 23.87 -50.69
N ASN A 16 -4.49 24.33 -50.08
CA ASN A 16 -3.91 25.64 -50.38
C ASN A 16 -3.05 25.59 -51.66
N GLN A 17 -2.52 26.74 -52.09
CA GLN A 17 -1.64 26.80 -53.28
C GLN A 17 -0.30 26.07 -53.11
N SER A 18 0.10 25.77 -51.87
CA SER A 18 1.31 25.03 -51.52
C SER A 18 1.09 23.52 -51.48
N GLY A 19 -0.16 23.05 -51.56
CA GLY A 19 -0.53 21.64 -51.47
C GLY A 19 -0.85 21.15 -50.05
N ASP A 20 -0.92 22.03 -49.05
CA ASP A 20 -1.30 21.65 -47.69
C ASP A 20 -2.82 21.54 -47.55
N ASP A 21 -3.27 20.55 -46.77
CA ASP A 21 -4.69 20.34 -46.50
C ASP A 21 -5.24 21.38 -45.50
N LEU A 22 -6.39 21.94 -45.86
CA LEU A 22 -7.11 22.97 -45.14
C LEU A 22 -8.52 22.49 -44.79
N LEU A 23 -8.93 22.80 -43.57
CA LEU A 23 -10.33 22.79 -43.17
C LEU A 23 -10.99 24.10 -43.64
N LEU A 24 -11.97 24.00 -44.54
CA LEU A 24 -12.73 25.13 -45.05
C LEU A 24 -14.08 25.23 -44.32
N LEU A 25 -14.30 26.37 -43.67
CA LEU A 25 -15.54 26.74 -42.99
C LEU A 25 -16.26 27.78 -43.84
N GLY A 26 -17.35 27.39 -44.49
CA GLY A 26 -18.17 28.27 -45.31
C GLY A 26 -19.45 28.69 -44.59
N THR A 27 -19.72 30.00 -44.57
CA THR A 27 -21.03 30.54 -44.16
C THR A 27 -21.60 31.43 -45.25
N ALA A 28 -22.91 31.32 -45.49
CA ALA A 28 -23.61 32.23 -46.38
C ALA A 28 -23.72 33.59 -45.70
N VAL A 29 -23.13 34.63 -46.28
CA VAL A 29 -23.19 36.00 -45.75
C VAL A 29 -23.13 36.97 -46.92
N SER A 30 -24.03 37.95 -46.90
CA SER A 30 -24.11 38.99 -47.94
C SER A 30 -23.47 40.28 -47.43
N PHE A 31 -22.39 40.70 -48.07
CA PHE A 31 -21.75 41.98 -47.77
C PHE A 31 -21.22 42.64 -49.05
N PRO A 32 -21.28 43.98 -49.14
CA PRO A 32 -20.74 44.71 -50.29
C PRO A 32 -19.21 44.66 -50.27
N MET A 33 -18.62 44.31 -51.41
CA MET A 33 -17.17 44.34 -51.63
C MET A 33 -16.72 45.70 -52.23
N GLU A 34 -15.42 46.01 -52.13
CA GLU A 34 -14.85 47.26 -52.66
C GLU A 34 -15.02 47.44 -54.18
N ASN A 35 -15.19 46.34 -54.92
CA ASN A 35 -15.44 46.34 -56.36
C ASN A 35 -16.90 46.61 -56.74
N GLY A 36 -17.80 46.80 -55.76
CA GLY A 36 -19.23 47.04 -55.98
C GLY A 36 -20.08 45.78 -56.18
N GLU A 37 -19.48 44.60 -56.13
CA GLU A 37 -20.19 43.32 -56.15
C GLU A 37 -20.58 42.91 -54.71
N ASN A 38 -21.68 42.17 -54.57
CA ASN A 38 -22.05 41.58 -53.28
C ASN A 38 -21.43 40.19 -53.16
N SER A 39 -20.66 39.98 -52.08
CA SER A 39 -20.26 38.63 -51.70
C SER A 39 -21.49 37.82 -51.32
N THR A 40 -21.51 36.53 -51.66
CA THR A 40 -22.61 35.62 -51.29
C THR A 40 -22.21 34.65 -50.16
N ALA A 41 -20.91 34.53 -49.88
CA ALA A 41 -20.39 33.64 -48.85
C ALA A 41 -19.06 34.15 -48.29
N LEU A 42 -18.78 33.77 -47.05
CA LEU A 42 -17.48 33.91 -46.40
C LEU A 42 -16.92 32.51 -46.18
N VAL A 43 -15.68 32.27 -46.60
CA VAL A 43 -14.96 31.01 -46.37
C VAL A 43 -13.70 31.29 -45.56
N ALA A 44 -13.55 30.62 -44.43
CA ALA A 44 -12.34 30.64 -43.62
C ALA A 44 -11.60 29.31 -43.77
N GLY A 45 -10.30 29.34 -44.05
CA GLY A 45 -9.45 28.17 -44.11
C GLY A 45 -8.58 28.05 -42.85
N ILE A 46 -8.63 26.91 -42.17
CA ILE A 46 -7.75 26.59 -41.04
C ILE A 46 -6.85 25.43 -41.48
N PRO A 47 -5.51 25.57 -41.40
CA PRO A 47 -4.61 24.45 -41.69
C PRO A 47 -4.90 23.23 -40.81
N ILE A 48 -5.01 22.05 -41.41
CA ILE A 48 -5.30 20.82 -40.67
C ILE A 48 -4.20 20.52 -39.65
N GLN A 49 -2.95 20.87 -39.96
CA GLN A 49 -1.82 20.71 -39.03
C GLN A 49 -2.03 21.45 -37.70
N THR A 50 -2.57 22.67 -37.74
CA THR A 50 -2.88 23.44 -36.53
C THR A 50 -3.95 22.76 -35.68
N LEU A 51 -4.94 22.11 -36.30
CA LEU A 51 -5.95 21.33 -35.59
C LEU A 51 -5.35 20.08 -34.94
N ILE A 52 -4.44 19.38 -35.62
CA ILE A 52 -3.74 18.21 -35.07
C ILE A 52 -3.00 18.59 -33.78
N ASP A 53 -2.26 19.69 -33.80
CA ASP A 53 -1.48 20.15 -32.64
C ASP A 53 -2.37 20.54 -31.45
N ILE A 54 -3.53 21.16 -31.71
CA ILE A 54 -4.50 21.53 -30.67
C ILE A 54 -5.21 20.29 -30.11
N LEU A 55 -5.51 19.31 -30.97
CA LEU A 55 -6.24 18.09 -30.62
C LEU A 55 -5.34 17.01 -30.01
N SER A 56 -4.01 17.14 -30.13
CA SER A 56 -3.04 16.39 -29.35
C SER A 56 -2.88 17.02 -27.97
N LEU A 57 -3.60 16.49 -26.98
CA LEU A 57 -3.39 16.86 -25.58
C LEU A 57 -2.21 16.04 -25.03
N ASP A 58 -1.09 16.71 -24.79
CA ASP A 58 0.05 16.15 -24.07
C ASP A 58 -0.18 16.38 -22.56
N ILE A 59 -0.52 15.33 -21.82
CA ILE A 59 -0.71 15.38 -20.37
C ILE A 59 0.41 14.56 -19.72
N GLY A 60 1.53 15.23 -19.39
CA GLY A 60 2.69 14.56 -18.79
C GLY A 60 3.51 13.81 -19.84
N GLU A 61 3.68 12.49 -19.67
CA GLU A 61 4.28 11.60 -20.70
C GLU A 61 3.22 10.91 -21.57
N THR A 62 1.93 11.16 -21.30
CA THR A 62 0.84 10.48 -22.00
C THR A 62 0.19 11.41 -23.02
N ARG A 63 0.18 10.96 -24.28
CA ARG A 63 -0.47 11.65 -25.39
C ARG A 63 -1.88 11.10 -25.57
N VAL A 64 -2.88 11.95 -25.34
CA VAL A 64 -4.26 11.67 -25.75
C VAL A 64 -4.36 11.96 -27.24
N TYR A 65 -4.69 10.95 -28.01
CA TYR A 65 -4.82 11.08 -29.45
C TYR A 65 -6.29 11.30 -29.82
N SER A 66 -6.51 12.31 -30.67
CA SER A 66 -7.82 12.54 -31.25
C SER A 66 -7.72 12.48 -32.77
N HIS A 67 -8.65 11.76 -33.39
CA HIS A 67 -8.83 11.65 -34.83
C HIS A 67 -10.17 12.25 -35.22
N ILE A 68 -10.30 12.74 -36.45
CA ILE A 68 -11.60 13.06 -37.03
C ILE A 68 -11.87 12.08 -38.15
N ILE A 69 -13.02 11.43 -38.12
CA ILE A 69 -13.45 10.47 -39.14
C ILE A 69 -14.76 10.91 -39.78
N ARG A 70 -15.02 10.45 -41.01
CA ARG A 70 -16.34 10.53 -41.64
C ARG A 70 -17.23 9.38 -41.16
N ASN A 71 -18.50 9.40 -41.56
CA ASN A 71 -19.46 8.35 -41.24
C ASN A 71 -19.06 6.95 -41.73
N ASP A 72 -18.30 6.86 -42.83
CA ASP A 72 -17.74 5.63 -43.40
C ASP A 72 -16.45 5.14 -42.69
N GLY A 73 -16.00 5.86 -41.66
CA GLY A 73 -14.80 5.55 -40.90
C GLY A 73 -13.50 6.07 -41.52
N THR A 74 -13.53 6.68 -42.72
CA THR A 74 -12.33 7.27 -43.33
C THR A 74 -11.80 8.43 -42.52
N TYR A 75 -10.48 8.54 -42.42
CA TYR A 75 -9.86 9.65 -41.70
C TYR A 75 -10.03 10.96 -42.48
N VAL A 76 -10.50 11.99 -41.76
CA VAL A 76 -10.35 13.40 -42.16
C VAL A 76 -9.09 13.97 -41.51
N ILE A 77 -8.87 13.64 -40.24
CA ILE A 77 -7.66 14.01 -39.50
C ILE A 77 -7.08 12.74 -38.87
N LYS A 78 -5.88 12.36 -39.32
CA LYS A 78 -5.10 11.24 -38.81
C LYS A 78 -3.97 11.79 -37.92
N ASN A 79 -4.02 11.49 -36.62
CA ASN A 79 -2.99 11.88 -35.66
C ASN A 79 -1.86 10.83 -35.58
N ALA A 80 -0.70 11.21 -35.03
CA ALA A 80 0.57 10.49 -35.09
C ALA A 80 0.59 9.08 -34.46
N ASP A 81 -0.38 8.73 -33.60
CA ASP A 81 -0.56 7.35 -33.13
C ASP A 81 -1.03 6.38 -34.22
N ALA A 82 -1.50 6.92 -35.35
CA ALA A 82 -1.80 6.14 -36.52
C ALA A 82 -0.61 6.12 -37.48
N THR A 83 0.14 5.01 -37.49
CA THR A 83 1.31 4.82 -38.36
C THR A 83 0.91 4.78 -39.84
N GLU A 84 1.85 4.98 -40.75
CA GLU A 84 1.60 4.82 -42.20
C GLU A 84 1.12 3.40 -42.55
N GLU A 85 1.47 2.39 -41.74
CA GLU A 85 0.99 1.01 -41.85
C GLU A 85 -0.47 0.81 -41.38
N ASP A 86 -1.07 1.81 -40.72
CA ASP A 86 -2.45 1.73 -40.27
C ASP A 86 -3.41 2.06 -41.41
N SER A 87 -4.42 1.21 -41.59
CA SER A 87 -5.46 1.27 -42.62
C SER A 87 -6.02 2.67 -42.89
N ASP A 88 -6.48 2.91 -44.12
CA ASP A 88 -7.05 4.20 -44.58
C ASP A 88 -8.33 4.63 -43.81
N SER A 89 -8.92 3.72 -43.03
CA SER A 89 -10.13 3.94 -42.23
C SER A 89 -9.92 3.45 -40.80
N TYR A 90 -10.48 4.18 -39.84
CA TYR A 90 -10.49 3.79 -38.44
C TYR A 90 -11.22 2.45 -38.22
N PHE A 91 -12.28 2.19 -38.99
CA PHE A 91 -13.00 0.91 -38.90
C PHE A 91 -12.11 -0.25 -39.33
N ALA A 92 -11.35 -0.07 -40.42
CA ALA A 92 -10.38 -1.08 -40.85
C ALA A 92 -9.26 -1.29 -39.82
N ARG A 93 -8.84 -0.23 -39.10
CA ARG A 93 -7.89 -0.36 -37.99
C ARG A 93 -8.47 -1.21 -36.86
N VAL A 94 -9.74 -0.99 -36.50
CA VAL A 94 -10.45 -1.79 -35.50
C VAL A 94 -10.58 -3.25 -35.94
N LEU A 95 -10.95 -3.50 -37.21
CA LEU A 95 -11.08 -4.86 -37.75
C LEU A 95 -9.75 -5.63 -37.77
N ASN A 96 -8.67 -4.97 -38.16
CA ASN A 96 -7.38 -5.64 -38.35
C ASN A 96 -6.60 -5.84 -37.05
N TYR A 97 -6.73 -4.92 -36.09
CA TYR A 97 -5.86 -4.87 -34.92
C TYR A 97 -6.61 -4.85 -33.58
N GLY A 98 -7.93 -4.65 -33.58
CA GLY A 98 -8.74 -4.59 -32.37
C GLY A 98 -8.98 -5.95 -31.77
N HIS A 99 -8.63 -6.10 -30.50
CA HIS A 99 -9.00 -7.25 -29.68
C HIS A 99 -10.01 -6.80 -28.62
N PHE A 100 -11.11 -7.53 -28.51
CA PHE A 100 -12.20 -7.18 -27.62
C PHE A 100 -12.41 -8.30 -26.60
N GLY A 101 -12.57 -7.94 -25.33
CA GLY A 101 -12.83 -8.93 -24.28
C GLY A 101 -14.18 -9.62 -24.43
N ASN A 102 -15.14 -9.01 -25.13
CA ASN A 102 -16.44 -9.57 -25.44
C ASN A 102 -16.89 -9.12 -26.83
N GLY A 103 -17.22 -10.06 -27.71
CA GLY A 103 -17.61 -9.79 -29.10
C GLY A 103 -16.45 -9.91 -30.09
N THR A 104 -16.77 -9.70 -31.37
CA THR A 104 -15.81 -9.70 -32.48
C THR A 104 -15.57 -8.28 -33.01
N PRO A 105 -14.42 -8.01 -33.65
CA PRO A 105 -14.16 -6.71 -34.27
C PRO A 105 -15.24 -6.29 -35.26
N GLU A 106 -15.82 -7.24 -36.00
CA GLU A 106 -16.91 -7.00 -36.94
C GLU A 106 -18.19 -6.53 -36.25
N GLU A 107 -18.56 -7.16 -35.14
CA GLU A 107 -19.72 -6.76 -34.33
C GLU A 107 -19.53 -5.37 -33.72
N GLU A 108 -18.32 -5.04 -33.28
CA GLU A 108 -18.02 -3.73 -32.71
C GLU A 108 -18.06 -2.63 -33.78
N VAL A 109 -17.49 -2.86 -34.97
CA VAL A 109 -17.61 -1.92 -36.10
C VAL A 109 -19.06 -1.73 -36.52
N GLN A 110 -19.88 -2.79 -36.50
CA GLN A 110 -21.31 -2.67 -36.78
C GLN A 110 -22.01 -1.74 -35.77
N LYS A 111 -21.74 -1.91 -34.47
CA LYS A 111 -22.30 -1.03 -33.43
C LYS A 111 -21.82 0.42 -33.56
N ILE A 112 -20.55 0.61 -33.91
CA ILE A 112 -19.99 1.95 -34.18
C ILE A 112 -20.74 2.59 -35.35
N SER A 113 -20.91 1.86 -36.45
CA SER A 113 -21.61 2.34 -37.64
C SER A 113 -23.06 2.72 -37.33
N GLU A 114 -23.80 1.87 -36.61
CA GLU A 114 -25.18 2.13 -36.19
C GLU A 114 -25.29 3.39 -35.31
N ALA A 115 -24.38 3.58 -34.36
CA ALA A 115 -24.36 4.76 -33.51
C ALA A 115 -24.02 6.03 -34.30
N ILE A 116 -23.09 5.93 -35.26
CA ILE A 116 -22.70 7.03 -36.14
C ILE A 116 -23.84 7.45 -37.06
N GLU A 117 -24.54 6.48 -37.68
CA GLU A 117 -25.71 6.73 -38.52
C GLU A 117 -26.86 7.36 -37.72
N ALA A 118 -27.03 6.98 -36.45
CA ALA A 118 -28.02 7.56 -35.55
C ALA A 118 -27.64 8.97 -35.04
N GLY A 119 -26.42 9.46 -35.30
CA GLY A 119 -25.95 10.73 -34.75
C GLY A 119 -25.65 10.67 -33.24
N GLU A 120 -25.47 9.46 -32.69
CA GLU A 120 -25.28 9.23 -31.25
C GLU A 120 -23.80 9.15 -30.87
N LYS A 121 -23.53 9.29 -29.57
CA LYS A 121 -22.20 9.07 -29.00
C LYS A 121 -22.00 7.58 -28.78
N TYR A 122 -20.79 7.10 -29.04
CA TYR A 122 -20.42 5.71 -28.80
C TYR A 122 -19.12 5.60 -28.01
N SER A 123 -18.93 4.51 -27.29
CA SER A 123 -17.72 4.29 -26.49
C SER A 123 -17.39 2.81 -26.45
N MET A 124 -16.12 2.48 -26.62
CA MET A 124 -15.64 1.11 -26.61
C MET A 124 -14.31 1.00 -25.87
N VAL A 125 -14.02 -0.19 -25.37
CA VAL A 125 -12.71 -0.55 -24.84
C VAL A 125 -12.17 -1.67 -25.70
N ALA A 126 -11.03 -1.42 -26.33
CA ALA A 126 -10.36 -2.35 -27.22
C ALA A 126 -8.88 -2.44 -26.86
N GLU A 127 -8.31 -3.63 -26.96
CA GLU A 127 -6.87 -3.83 -26.90
C GLU A 127 -6.31 -3.75 -28.33
N ILE A 128 -5.43 -2.78 -28.57
CA ILE A 128 -4.81 -2.54 -29.88
C ILE A 128 -3.31 -2.43 -29.66
N LYS A 129 -2.51 -3.26 -30.35
CA LYS A 129 -1.04 -3.32 -30.19
C LYS A 129 -0.61 -3.52 -28.71
N ASP A 130 -1.23 -4.50 -28.03
CA ASP A 130 -0.99 -4.87 -26.61
C ASP A 130 -1.31 -3.78 -25.58
N GLU A 131 -2.02 -2.72 -25.97
CA GLU A 131 -2.44 -1.64 -25.09
C GLU A 131 -3.97 -1.58 -25.04
N ILE A 132 -4.53 -1.69 -23.83
CA ILE A 132 -5.97 -1.49 -23.62
C ILE A 132 -6.25 0.00 -23.79
N ARG A 133 -7.18 0.34 -24.69
CA ARG A 133 -7.51 1.73 -25.04
C ARG A 133 -9.01 1.94 -24.92
N ASN A 134 -9.39 2.98 -24.21
CA ASN A 134 -10.77 3.46 -24.14
C ASN A 134 -10.98 4.50 -25.24
N THR A 135 -11.90 4.23 -26.16
CA THR A 135 -12.17 5.07 -27.33
C THR A 135 -13.57 5.65 -27.24
N HIS A 136 -13.68 6.96 -27.45
CA HIS A 136 -14.94 7.69 -27.47
C HIS A 136 -15.19 8.31 -28.84
N PHE A 137 -16.38 8.08 -29.39
CA PHE A 137 -16.88 8.65 -30.64
C PHE A 137 -17.91 9.73 -30.31
N THR A 138 -17.64 10.97 -30.72
CA THR A 138 -18.52 12.11 -30.48
C THR A 138 -18.85 12.81 -31.79
N PRO A 139 -20.14 13.01 -32.14
CA PRO A 139 -20.50 13.74 -33.36
C PRO A 139 -20.03 15.19 -33.27
N LEU A 140 -19.47 15.71 -34.36
CA LEU A 140 -19.15 17.11 -34.52
C LEU A 140 -20.34 17.82 -35.17
N GLY A 141 -20.98 18.73 -34.44
CA GLY A 141 -22.16 19.46 -34.91
C GLY A 141 -21.92 20.15 -36.26
N TYR A 142 -22.98 20.22 -37.08
CA TYR A 142 -22.98 20.85 -38.41
C TYR A 142 -22.14 20.13 -39.49
N SER A 143 -21.75 18.88 -39.26
CA SER A 143 -21.03 18.04 -40.22
C SER A 143 -21.38 16.56 -40.05
N ASP A 144 -21.04 15.73 -41.04
CA ASP A 144 -21.14 14.26 -40.97
C ASP A 144 -19.88 13.63 -40.33
N TRP A 145 -19.17 14.41 -39.50
CA TRP A 145 -17.88 14.04 -38.93
C TRP A 145 -18.00 13.64 -37.47
N TYR A 146 -17.10 12.75 -37.08
CA TYR A 146 -17.00 12.23 -35.73
C TYR A 146 -15.59 12.47 -35.18
N LEU A 147 -15.53 13.00 -33.96
CA LEU A 147 -14.32 13.05 -33.17
C LEU A 147 -14.13 11.71 -32.47
N VAL A 148 -13.01 11.06 -32.74
CA VAL A 148 -12.58 9.82 -32.11
C VAL A 148 -11.46 10.14 -31.14
N SER A 149 -11.75 10.10 -29.84
CA SER A 149 -10.76 10.33 -28.79
C SER A 149 -10.30 8.99 -28.21
N VAL A 150 -9.01 8.70 -28.31
CA VAL A 150 -8.39 7.45 -27.87
C VAL A 150 -7.58 7.73 -26.60
N LEU A 151 -7.96 7.06 -25.51
CA LEU A 151 -7.34 7.20 -24.20
C LEU A 151 -6.72 5.85 -23.78
N PRO A 152 -5.40 5.73 -23.65
CA PRO A 152 -4.77 4.49 -23.20
C PRO A 152 -5.06 4.16 -21.73
N TYR A 153 -5.18 2.88 -21.37
CA TYR A 153 -5.52 2.45 -20.01
C TYR A 153 -4.31 2.48 -19.05
N GLU A 154 -3.09 2.42 -19.56
CA GLU A 154 -1.84 2.52 -18.76
C GLU A 154 -1.73 3.85 -17.98
N LEU A 155 -2.54 4.84 -18.33
CA LEU A 155 -2.81 6.08 -17.60
C LEU A 155 -3.17 5.90 -16.11
N LEU A 156 -3.60 4.71 -15.68
CA LEU A 156 -3.92 4.42 -14.28
C LEU A 156 -2.88 3.55 -13.56
N HIS A 157 -1.88 2.97 -14.22
CA HIS A 157 -0.92 2.06 -13.55
C HIS A 157 0.49 2.65 -13.41
N GLU A 158 0.96 3.42 -14.40
CA GLU A 158 2.30 4.02 -14.39
C GLU A 158 2.52 5.00 -13.21
N PRO A 159 1.71 6.07 -13.03
CA PRO A 159 1.91 6.97 -11.90
C PRO A 159 1.49 6.37 -10.56
N ILE A 160 0.62 5.36 -10.54
CA ILE A 160 0.20 4.70 -9.30
C ILE A 160 1.31 3.79 -8.77
N SER A 161 2.04 3.09 -9.63
CA SER A 161 3.11 2.17 -9.23
C SER A 161 4.25 2.90 -8.50
N HIS A 162 4.71 4.04 -9.02
CA HIS A 162 5.77 4.83 -8.39
C HIS A 162 5.34 5.49 -7.06
N LEU A 163 4.08 5.93 -6.96
CA LEU A 163 3.53 6.49 -5.72
C LEU A 163 3.31 5.43 -4.63
N LEU A 164 3.04 4.18 -5.02
CA LEU A 164 2.90 3.05 -4.10
C LEU A 164 4.26 2.49 -3.68
N ASP A 165 5.20 2.27 -4.60
CA ASP A 165 6.48 1.66 -4.29
C ASP A 165 7.32 2.50 -3.33
N GLN A 166 7.39 3.81 -3.55
CA GLN A 166 8.16 4.70 -2.69
C GLN A 166 7.54 4.82 -1.28
N ARG A 167 6.21 4.81 -1.17
CA ARG A 167 5.49 4.83 0.12
C ARG A 167 5.56 3.49 0.84
N ILE A 168 5.46 2.37 0.12
CA ILE A 168 5.57 1.02 0.69
C ILE A 168 7.00 0.78 1.20
N PHE A 169 8.03 1.17 0.43
CA PHE A 169 9.42 0.99 0.85
C PHE A 169 9.77 1.83 2.10
N THR A 170 9.32 3.08 2.16
CA THR A 170 9.50 3.94 3.35
C THR A 170 8.71 3.42 4.56
N ALA A 171 7.49 2.91 4.38
CA ALA A 171 6.72 2.29 5.46
C ALA A 171 7.35 0.98 5.96
N ILE A 172 7.79 0.09 5.06
CA ILE A 172 8.41 -1.20 5.43
C ILE A 172 9.73 -0.96 6.16
N SER A 173 10.58 -0.06 5.67
CA SER A 173 11.84 0.27 6.36
C SER A 173 11.60 0.83 7.76
N GLY A 174 10.59 1.67 7.95
CA GLY A 174 10.15 2.13 9.27
C GLY A 174 9.73 0.99 10.19
N CYS A 175 8.89 0.06 9.71
CA CYS A 175 8.46 -1.12 10.46
C CYS A 175 9.64 -2.03 10.85
N VAL A 176 10.59 -2.26 9.94
CA VAL A 176 11.78 -3.09 10.21
C VAL A 176 12.66 -2.46 11.29
N ILE A 177 12.83 -1.13 11.28
CA ILE A 177 13.59 -0.41 12.31
C ILE A 177 12.90 -0.56 13.68
N ILE A 178 11.59 -0.34 13.74
CA ILE A 178 10.81 -0.46 14.99
C ILE A 178 10.88 -1.90 15.54
N LEU A 179 10.67 -2.90 14.69
CA LEU A 179 10.76 -4.32 15.09
C LEU A 179 12.16 -4.69 15.58
N SER A 180 13.21 -4.20 14.91
CA SER A 180 14.60 -4.42 15.31
C SER A 180 14.90 -3.81 16.68
N VAL A 181 14.40 -2.59 16.95
CA VAL A 181 14.54 -1.93 18.26
C VAL A 181 13.78 -2.68 19.34
N MET A 182 12.52 -3.09 19.08
CA MET A 182 11.74 -3.88 20.03
C MET A 182 12.41 -5.21 20.36
N LEU A 183 12.98 -5.88 19.36
CA LEU A 183 13.68 -7.15 19.55
C LEU A 183 14.96 -6.97 20.38
N LEU A 184 15.71 -5.89 20.17
CA LEU A 184 16.88 -5.54 20.98
C LEU A 184 16.51 -5.27 22.44
N ILE A 185 15.43 -4.51 22.69
CA ILE A 185 14.92 -4.23 24.03
C ILE A 185 14.48 -5.54 24.70
N TYR A 186 13.71 -6.37 24.00
CA TYR A 186 13.26 -7.66 24.50
C TYR A 186 14.44 -8.56 24.89
N TYR A 187 15.47 -8.63 24.03
CA TYR A 187 16.67 -9.43 24.31
C TYR A 187 17.44 -8.93 25.54
N LYS A 188 17.57 -7.60 25.69
CA LYS A 188 18.20 -6.99 26.88
C LYS A 188 17.40 -7.27 28.14
N PHE A 189 16.08 -7.09 28.08
CA PHE A 189 15.16 -7.36 29.20
C PHE A 189 15.21 -8.82 29.63
N PHE A 190 15.16 -9.75 28.67
CA PHE A 190 15.24 -11.18 28.94
C PHE A 190 16.56 -11.55 29.64
N ARG A 191 17.70 -11.03 29.15
CA ARG A 191 18.99 -11.22 29.81
C ARG A 191 19.05 -10.66 31.23
N MET A 192 18.43 -9.50 31.46
CA MET A 192 18.39 -8.88 32.78
C MET A 192 17.54 -9.70 33.75
N SER A 193 16.37 -10.16 33.32
CA SER A 193 15.47 -11.01 34.10
C SER A 193 16.16 -12.31 34.55
N GLN A 194 16.88 -12.98 33.64
CA GLN A 194 17.62 -14.20 33.97
C GLN A 194 18.69 -13.98 35.05
N ARG A 195 19.38 -12.83 35.03
CA ARG A 195 20.37 -12.47 36.06
C ARG A 195 19.71 -12.25 37.42
N GLN A 196 18.55 -11.58 37.45
CA GLN A 196 17.81 -11.35 38.69
C GLN A 196 17.29 -12.66 39.29
N ILE A 197 16.77 -13.56 38.46
CA ILE A 197 16.30 -14.88 38.92
C ILE A 197 17.47 -15.67 39.51
N LYS A 198 18.62 -15.69 38.84
CA LYS A 198 19.81 -16.40 39.34
C LYS A 198 20.29 -15.82 40.67
N LEU A 199 20.39 -14.50 40.78
CA LEU A 199 20.79 -13.84 42.02
C LEU A 199 19.80 -14.14 43.16
N LEU A 200 18.49 -14.08 42.88
CA LEU A 200 17.46 -14.39 43.86
C LEU A 200 17.54 -15.84 44.34
N GLN A 201 17.79 -16.78 43.42
CA GLN A 201 18.00 -18.18 43.75
C GLN A 201 19.24 -18.39 44.61
N GLU A 202 20.36 -17.73 44.28
CA GLU A 202 21.60 -17.80 45.06
C GLU A 202 21.40 -17.25 46.48
N THR A 203 20.82 -16.06 46.63
CA THR A 203 20.53 -15.46 47.94
C THR A 203 19.55 -16.32 48.75
N ARG A 204 18.52 -16.88 48.11
CA ARG A 204 17.58 -17.80 48.77
C ARG A 204 18.30 -19.05 49.25
N GLN A 205 19.16 -19.64 48.43
CA GLN A 205 19.90 -20.84 48.79
C GLN A 205 20.86 -20.58 49.96
N GLU A 206 21.50 -19.40 50.00
CA GLU A 206 22.35 -19.00 51.10
C GLU A 206 21.55 -18.83 52.41
N ALA A 207 20.40 -18.16 52.36
CA ALA A 207 19.50 -18.02 53.51
C ALA A 207 18.99 -19.39 54.01
N GLU A 208 18.63 -20.30 53.10
CA GLU A 208 18.21 -21.67 53.44
C GLU A 208 19.35 -22.46 54.09
N ARG A 209 20.58 -22.34 53.59
CA ARG A 209 21.77 -22.99 54.20
C ARG A 209 22.03 -22.45 55.60
N ALA A 210 21.99 -21.13 55.79
CA ALA A 210 22.17 -20.50 57.10
C ALA A 210 21.08 -20.95 58.09
N ASN A 211 19.82 -21.01 57.64
CA ASN A 211 18.71 -21.45 58.48
C ASN A 211 18.84 -22.94 58.85
N ARG A 212 19.24 -23.81 57.90
CA ARG A 212 19.51 -25.22 58.18
C ARG A 212 20.65 -25.37 59.19
N ALA A 213 21.76 -24.66 59.01
CA ALA A 213 22.88 -24.68 59.95
C ALA A 213 22.45 -24.23 61.35
N LYS A 214 21.63 -23.17 61.44
CA LYS A 214 21.04 -22.70 62.71
C LYS A 214 20.16 -23.78 63.36
N SER A 215 19.26 -24.40 62.61
CA SER A 215 18.40 -25.48 63.10
C SER A 215 19.22 -26.69 63.56
N THR A 216 20.24 -27.09 62.79
CA THR A 216 21.15 -28.17 63.17
C THR A 216 21.92 -27.82 64.45
N PHE A 217 22.46 -26.61 64.56
CA PHE A 217 23.14 -26.14 65.76
C PHE A 217 22.25 -26.24 67.00
N PHE A 218 21.02 -25.70 66.95
CA PHE A 218 20.09 -25.79 68.08
C PHE A 218 19.65 -27.22 68.38
N SER A 219 19.47 -28.06 67.36
CA SER A 219 19.10 -29.47 67.55
C SER A 219 20.23 -30.26 68.21
N SER A 220 21.48 -30.07 67.76
CA SER A 220 22.68 -30.66 68.37
C SER A 220 22.86 -30.17 69.81
N MET A 221 22.76 -28.85 70.04
CA MET A 221 22.86 -28.29 71.38
C MET A 221 21.77 -28.85 72.32
N SER A 222 20.53 -29.00 71.84
CA SER A 222 19.44 -29.62 72.61
C SER A 222 19.70 -31.10 72.93
N HIS A 223 20.32 -31.84 72.00
CA HIS A 223 20.73 -33.23 72.25
C HIS A 223 21.77 -33.30 73.37
N ASP A 224 22.78 -32.44 73.32
CA ASP A 224 23.91 -32.50 74.24
C ASP A 224 23.54 -31.97 75.64
N MET A 225 22.55 -31.08 75.74
CA MET A 225 21.99 -30.63 77.03
C MET A 225 21.16 -31.70 77.76
N ARG A 226 20.62 -32.73 77.08
CA ARG A 226 19.80 -33.78 77.74
C ARG A 226 20.60 -34.58 78.76
N THR A 227 21.84 -34.93 78.44
CA THR A 227 22.69 -35.76 79.31
C THR A 227 22.99 -35.09 80.66
N PRO A 228 23.51 -33.85 80.72
CA PRO A 228 23.77 -33.21 82.00
C PRO A 228 22.49 -32.79 82.72
N MET A 229 21.41 -32.43 81.99
CA MET A 229 20.09 -32.17 82.60
C MET A 229 19.54 -33.42 83.32
N ASN A 230 19.65 -34.60 82.69
CA ASN A 230 19.27 -35.86 83.30
C ASN A 230 20.15 -36.20 84.53
N ALA A 231 21.45 -35.87 84.49
CA ALA A 231 22.35 -36.06 85.63
C ALA A 231 21.99 -35.16 86.82
N ILE A 232 21.65 -33.89 86.58
CA ILE A 232 21.18 -32.95 87.61
C ILE A 232 19.85 -33.44 88.21
N MET A 233 18.87 -33.81 87.38
CA MET A 233 17.60 -34.36 87.85
C MET A 233 17.78 -35.65 88.66
N GLY A 234 18.71 -36.52 88.26
CA GLY A 234 19.04 -37.74 89.02
C GLY A 234 19.63 -37.41 90.39
N MET A 235 20.57 -36.46 90.46
CA MET A 235 21.19 -36.04 91.72
C MET A 235 20.20 -35.36 92.67
N THR A 236 19.25 -34.57 92.16
CA THR A 236 18.20 -33.95 92.98
C THR A 236 17.19 -35.00 93.49
N ALA A 237 16.83 -35.99 92.67
CA ALA A 237 15.96 -37.09 93.09
C ALA A 237 16.61 -37.96 94.19
N ILE A 238 17.91 -38.26 94.07
CA ILE A 238 18.66 -38.99 95.12
C ILE A 238 18.74 -38.16 96.41
N ALA A 239 19.04 -36.86 96.30
CA ALA A 239 19.06 -35.96 97.44
C ALA A 239 17.69 -35.87 98.15
N SER A 240 16.59 -35.84 97.39
CA SER A 240 15.24 -35.79 97.94
C SER A 240 14.79 -37.08 98.62
N THR A 241 15.38 -38.24 98.29
CA THR A 241 15.02 -39.53 98.89
C THR A 241 15.85 -39.87 100.12
N HIS A 242 17.02 -39.26 100.28
CA HIS A 242 17.96 -39.52 101.37
C HIS A 242 18.08 -38.34 102.36
N LEU A 243 16.95 -37.72 102.70
CA LEU A 243 16.86 -36.56 103.61
C LEU A 243 17.43 -36.84 105.02
N ASP A 244 17.36 -38.10 105.48
CA ASP A 244 17.82 -38.51 106.81
C ASP A 244 19.33 -38.85 106.85
N ASN A 245 19.95 -39.07 105.69
CA ASN A 245 21.39 -39.33 105.59
C ASN A 245 22.15 -38.05 105.20
N ARG A 246 22.50 -37.26 106.22
CA ARG A 246 23.24 -35.99 106.09
C ARG A 246 24.49 -36.08 105.21
N ILE A 247 25.21 -37.21 105.21
CA ILE A 247 26.48 -37.36 104.48
C ILE A 247 26.23 -37.49 102.97
N GLN A 248 25.28 -38.34 102.56
CA GLN A 248 24.95 -38.51 101.14
C GLN A 248 24.27 -37.27 100.55
N LEU A 249 23.41 -36.62 101.33
CA LEU A 249 22.78 -35.35 100.94
C LEU A 249 23.84 -34.27 100.67
N GLN A 250 24.83 -34.15 101.55
CA GLN A 250 25.91 -33.16 101.40
C GLN A 250 26.81 -33.46 100.19
N ASP A 251 27.04 -34.74 99.86
CA ASP A 251 27.81 -35.13 98.67
C ASP A 251 27.05 -34.84 97.36
N CYS A 252 25.75 -35.12 97.30
CA CYS A 252 24.90 -34.73 96.17
C CYS A 252 24.88 -33.20 95.98
N LEU A 253 24.69 -32.43 97.06
CA LEU A 253 24.68 -30.96 97.00
C LEU A 253 26.02 -30.36 96.56
N LYS A 254 27.16 -30.98 96.91
CA LYS A 254 28.49 -30.54 96.45
C LYS A 254 28.73 -30.80 94.95
N LYS A 255 28.10 -31.82 94.37
CA LYS A 255 28.29 -32.22 92.97
C LYS A 255 27.39 -31.47 91.98
N LEU A 256 26.26 -30.92 92.43
CA LEU A 256 25.34 -30.14 91.58
C LEU A 256 25.97 -28.91 90.91
N PRO A 257 26.78 -28.06 91.59
CA PRO A 257 27.44 -26.92 90.95
C PRO A 257 28.41 -27.34 89.84
N CYS A 258 29.10 -28.48 90.02
CA CYS A 258 30.01 -29.03 89.01
C CYS A 258 29.25 -29.45 87.75
N LEU A 259 28.11 -30.13 87.90
CA LEU A 259 27.26 -30.52 86.78
C LEU A 259 26.62 -29.31 86.06
N ALA A 260 26.23 -28.28 86.80
CA ALA A 260 25.70 -27.04 86.23
C ALA A 260 26.76 -26.26 85.42
N SER A 261 28.02 -26.28 85.87
CA SER A 261 29.14 -25.66 85.14
C SER A 261 29.42 -26.33 83.79
N ILE A 262 29.15 -27.63 83.66
CA ILE A 262 29.32 -28.39 82.40
C ILE A 262 28.22 -28.04 81.37
N CYS A 263 27.04 -27.57 81.82
CA CYS A 263 25.96 -27.15 80.93
C CYS A 263 26.16 -25.76 80.30
N TRP A 264 27.00 -24.90 80.90
CA TRP A 264 27.02 -23.46 80.60
C TRP A 264 28.43 -22.87 80.37
N GLY A 265 29.48 -23.70 80.44
CA GLY A 265 30.85 -23.36 80.06
C GLY A 265 31.22 -24.01 78.73
#